data_AF-A0A7K6QHU8-F1
#
_entry.id   AF-A0A7K6QHU8-F1
#
_cell.length_a   1.000
_cell.length_b   1.000
_cell.length_c   1.000
_cell.angle_alpha   90.00
_cell.angle_beta   90.00
_cell.angle_gamma   90.00
#
_symmetry.space_group_name_H-M   'P 1'
#
loop_
_entity.id
_entity.type
_entity.pdbx_description
1 polymer ?
#
loop_
_entity_poly.entity_id
_entity_poly.type
_entity_poly.pdbx_seq_one_letter_code
_entity_poly.pdbx_strand_id
1 'polypeptide(L)' 'AGYLPAFPHFATHAIHTAQEPEQWSSWAVVPPITLSTTFKQVAPGVNKGYMYSRFGNPSRDVLEKVVAALEGA' A
#
# COMPACT_ATOMS: atom_id res chain seq x y z
N ALA A 1 -10.70 -12.48 34.44
CA ALA A 1 -11.33 -11.62 33.41
C ALA A 1 -10.62 -10.28 33.46
N GLY A 2 -9.82 -9.92 32.45
CA GLY A 2 -8.94 -8.74 32.53
C GLY A 2 -8.18 -8.39 31.25
N TYR A 3 -8.62 -8.87 30.08
CA TYR A 3 -8.05 -8.45 28.80
C TYR A 3 -8.80 -7.22 28.27
N LEU A 4 -8.10 -6.40 27.50
CA LEU A 4 -8.71 -5.31 26.74
C LEU A 4 -9.68 -5.88 25.69
N PRO A 5 -10.73 -5.13 25.31
CA PRO A 5 -11.57 -5.51 24.19
C PRO A 5 -10.76 -5.59 22.90
N ALA A 6 -11.18 -6.46 21.98
CA ALA A 6 -10.56 -6.55 20.66
C ALA A 6 -10.69 -5.22 19.92
N PHE A 7 -9.67 -4.87 19.12
CA PHE A 7 -9.70 -3.66 18.31
C PHE A 7 -10.83 -3.74 17.27
N PRO A 8 -11.74 -2.76 17.22
CA PRO A 8 -12.79 -2.71 16.20
C PRO A 8 -12.19 -2.77 14.79
N HIS A 9 -12.83 -3.52 13.89
CA HIS A 9 -12.48 -3.61 12.48
C HIS A 9 -11.06 -4.12 12.14
N PHE A 10 -10.27 -4.60 13.11
CA PHE A 10 -8.90 -5.07 12.88
C PHE A 10 -8.78 -6.05 11.71
N ALA A 11 -9.65 -7.07 11.67
CA ALA A 11 -9.64 -8.06 10.58
C ALA A 11 -10.02 -7.47 9.22
N THR A 12 -10.97 -6.53 9.19
CA THR A 12 -11.36 -5.84 7.96
C THR A 12 -10.21 -4.97 7.45
N HIS A 13 -9.54 -4.23 8.34
CA HIS A 13 -8.38 -3.42 7.98
C HIS A 13 -7.20 -4.27 7.51
N ALA A 14 -6.95 -5.42 8.15
CA ALA A 14 -5.90 -6.34 7.74
C ALA A 14 -6.10 -6.87 6.30
N ILE A 15 -7.35 -7.01 5.86
CA ILE A 15 -7.69 -7.58 4.55
C ILE A 15 -7.87 -6.51 3.47
N HIS A 16 -8.41 -5.33 3.82
CA HIS A 16 -8.88 -4.37 2.80
C HIS A 16 -8.09 -3.06 2.74
N THR A 17 -7.41 -2.65 3.80
CA THR A 17 -6.69 -1.38 3.80
C THR A 17 -5.65 -1.35 2.68
N ALA A 18 -5.68 -0.31 1.84
CA ALA A 18 -4.73 -0.14 0.75
C ALA A 18 -4.74 -1.27 -0.31
N GLN A 19 -5.76 -2.13 -0.30
CA GLN A 19 -5.96 -3.20 -1.30
C GLN A 19 -7.00 -2.82 -2.36
N GLU A 20 -7.35 -1.54 -2.49
CA GLU A 20 -8.41 -1.07 -3.40
C GLU A 20 -8.04 -1.41 -4.86
N PRO A 21 -8.86 -2.21 -5.58
CA PRO A 21 -8.58 -2.59 -6.96
C PRO A 21 -8.42 -1.40 -7.92
N GLU A 22 -9.06 -0.28 -7.60
CA GLU A 22 -9.02 0.99 -8.32
C GLU A 22 -7.61 1.59 -8.43
N GLN A 23 -6.68 1.19 -7.55
CA GLN A 23 -5.27 1.62 -7.62
C GLN A 23 -4.56 1.07 -8.86
N TRP A 24 -5.06 -0.03 -9.44
CA TRP A 24 -4.41 -0.77 -10.51
C TRP A 24 -5.19 -0.64 -11.80
N SER A 25 -4.51 -0.34 -12.91
CA SER A 25 -5.15 -0.32 -14.23
C SER A 25 -5.79 -1.65 -14.64
N SER A 26 -5.36 -2.75 -14.02
CA SER A 26 -5.89 -4.10 -14.22
C SER A 26 -7.06 -4.47 -13.32
N TRP A 27 -7.45 -3.62 -12.36
CA TRP A 27 -8.46 -3.94 -11.35
C TRP A 27 -8.13 -5.22 -10.55
N ALA A 28 -6.84 -5.44 -10.28
CA ALA A 28 -6.39 -6.61 -9.55
C ALA A 28 -6.84 -6.53 -8.08
N VAL A 29 -7.50 -7.59 -7.59
CA VAL A 29 -7.96 -7.69 -6.19
C VAL A 29 -6.79 -7.82 -5.22
N VAL A 30 -5.73 -8.50 -5.65
CA VAL A 30 -4.46 -8.59 -4.90
C VAL A 30 -3.45 -7.65 -5.57
N PRO A 31 -2.78 -6.76 -4.82
CA PRO A 31 -1.75 -5.87 -5.34
C PRO A 31 -0.66 -6.63 -6.10
N PRO A 32 -0.27 -6.16 -7.30
CA PRO A 32 0.83 -6.75 -8.03
C PRO A 32 2.17 -6.49 -7.33
N ILE A 33 3.11 -7.42 -7.52
CA ILE A 33 4.48 -7.27 -7.04
C ILE A 33 5.28 -6.45 -8.05
N THR A 34 5.59 -5.20 -7.71
CA THR A 34 6.35 -4.29 -8.58
C THR A 34 7.84 -4.40 -8.29
N LEU A 35 8.54 -5.22 -9.07
CA LEU A 35 9.99 -5.44 -8.95
C LEU A 35 10.84 -4.41 -9.72
N SER A 36 10.20 -3.49 -10.45
CA SER A 36 10.91 -2.47 -11.21
C SER A 36 11.71 -1.56 -10.27
N THR A 37 12.96 -1.29 -10.63
CA THR A 37 13.85 -0.41 -9.86
C THR A 37 13.62 1.06 -10.17
N THR A 38 13.17 1.39 -11.37
CA THR A 38 12.93 2.76 -11.87
C THR A 38 11.57 2.88 -12.56
N PHE A 39 11.09 4.11 -12.72
CA PHE A 39 9.77 4.41 -13.28
C PHE A 39 9.86 5.54 -14.31
N LYS A 40 9.03 5.48 -15.35
CA LYS A 40 9.01 6.48 -16.42
C LYS A 40 8.63 7.87 -15.87
N GLN A 41 9.50 8.85 -16.11
CA GLN A 41 9.23 10.26 -15.83
C GLN A 41 8.55 10.93 -17.04
N VAL A 42 7.72 11.92 -16.78
CA VAL A 42 7.08 12.74 -17.83
C VAL A 42 8.09 13.72 -18.42
N ALA A 43 8.89 14.34 -17.55
CA ALA A 43 10.02 15.22 -17.86
C ALA A 43 11.05 15.11 -16.72
N PRO A 44 12.27 15.64 -16.85
CA PRO A 44 13.24 15.65 -15.75
C PRO A 44 12.64 16.26 -14.48
N GLY A 45 12.61 15.50 -13.38
CA GLY A 45 12.04 15.93 -12.10
C GLY A 45 10.51 15.86 -12.02
N VAL A 46 9.81 15.46 -13.08
CA VAL A 46 8.35 15.33 -13.12
C VAL A 46 7.97 13.85 -13.28
N ASN A 47 7.52 13.22 -12.19
CA ASN A 47 7.16 11.80 -12.13
C ASN A 47 5.66 11.60 -11.82
N LYS A 48 5.19 10.36 -11.91
CA LYS A 48 3.79 9.97 -11.64
C LYS A 48 3.61 9.22 -10.31
N GLY A 49 4.39 9.57 -9.30
CA GLY A 49 4.33 8.99 -7.95
C GLY A 49 5.63 8.32 -7.51
N TYR A 50 6.25 7.53 -8.39
CA TYR A 50 7.50 6.84 -8.09
C TYR A 50 8.61 7.25 -9.06
N MET A 51 9.84 7.34 -8.56
CA MET A 51 11.04 7.56 -9.38
C MET A 51 12.01 6.39 -9.27
N TYR A 52 12.27 5.93 -8.05
CA TYR A 52 13.22 4.87 -7.78
C TYR A 52 12.78 4.04 -6.58
N SER A 53 12.77 2.71 -6.73
CA SER A 53 12.11 1.75 -5.83
C SER A 53 12.59 1.81 -4.38
N ARG A 54 13.87 2.17 -4.16
CA ARG A 54 14.43 2.37 -2.81
C ARG A 54 13.72 3.49 -2.05
N PHE A 55 13.41 4.60 -2.73
CA PHE A 55 12.70 5.73 -2.11
C PHE A 55 11.23 5.38 -1.87
N GLY A 56 10.57 4.75 -2.84
CA GLY A 56 9.16 4.34 -2.76
C GLY A 56 8.82 3.35 -3.87
N ASN A 57 7.95 2.39 -3.58
CA ASN A 57 7.44 1.46 -4.59
C ASN A 57 6.01 1.04 -4.26
N PRO A 58 5.17 0.80 -5.29
CA PRO A 58 3.75 0.51 -5.09
C PRO A 58 3.46 -0.62 -4.09
N SER A 59 4.22 -1.71 -4.16
CA SER A 59 3.97 -2.87 -3.30
C SER A 59 4.31 -2.60 -1.84
N ARG A 60 5.38 -1.84 -1.56
CA ARG A 60 5.78 -1.47 -0.19
C ARG A 60 4.85 -0.42 0.39
N ASP A 61 4.43 0.58 -0.39
CA ASP A 61 3.50 1.62 0.06
C ASP A 61 2.16 1.02 0.51
N VAL A 62 1.69 -0.05 -0.15
CA VAL A 62 0.50 -0.80 0.30
C VAL A 62 0.73 -1.44 1.68
N LEU A 63 1.86 -2.13 1.86
CA LEU A 63 2.21 -2.76 3.15
C LEU A 63 2.31 -1.72 4.27
N GLU A 64 2.98 -0.59 4.01
CA GLU A 64 3.14 0.50 4.98
C GLU A 64 1.77 1.03 5.45
N LYS A 65 0.83 1.24 4.53
CA LYS A 65 -0.54 1.68 4.87
C LYS A 65 -1.33 0.65 5.65
N VAL A 66 -1.22 -0.64 5.31
CA VAL A 66 -1.87 -1.73 6.07
C VAL A 66 -1.37 -1.72 7.51
N VAL A 67 -0.04 -1.71 7.70
CA VAL A 67 0.56 -1.72 9.05
C VAL A 67 0.16 -0.48 9.84
N ALA A 68 0.20 0.70 9.22
CA ALA A 68 -0.23 1.94 9.87
C ALA A 68 -1.69 1.84 10.39
N ALA A 69 -2.61 1.32 9.57
CA ALA A 69 -4.00 1.14 9.98
C ALA A 69 -4.17 0.11 11.11
N LEU A 70 -3.35 -0.95 11.13
CA LEU A 70 -3.39 -1.96 12.19
C LEU A 70 -2.85 -1.44 13.53
N GLU A 71 -1.88 -0.53 13.48
CA GLU A 71 -1.30 0.13 14.66
C GLU A 71 -2.10 1.37 15.11
N GLY A 72 -3.07 1.83 14.32
CA GLY A 72 -3.85 3.04 14.59
C GLY A 72 -3.05 4.34 14.40
N ALA A 73 -2.06 4.31 13.51
CA ALA A 73 -1.16 5.43 13.18
C ALA A 73 -1.68 6.32 12.04
#